data_AF-A0A1C6IKJ8-F1
#
_entry.id   AF-A0A1C6IKJ8-F1
#
_cell.length_a   1.000
_cell.length_b   1.000
_cell.length_c   1.000
_cell.angle_alpha   90.00
_cell.angle_beta   90.00
_cell.angle_gamma   90.00
#
_symmetry.space_group_name_H-M   'P 1'
#
loop_
_entity.id
_entity.type
_entity.pdbx_description
1 polymer ?
#
loop_
_entity_poly.entity_id
_entity_poly.type
_entity_poly.pdbx_seq_one_letter_code
_entity_poly.pdbx_strand_id
1 'polypeptide(L)' 'MGKWIEWMCTVCGAKKIRNENVGRPMPGRCSRNNGKPHRWVKNREH' A
#
# COMPACT_ATOMS: atom_id res chain seq x y z
N MET A 1 16.70 3.93 -13.87
CA MET A 1 15.34 4.52 -13.75
C MET A 1 14.65 3.80 -12.60
N GLY A 2 14.33 4.51 -11.51
CA GLY A 2 13.71 3.86 -10.35
C GLY A 2 12.23 3.60 -10.61
N LYS A 3 11.78 2.35 -10.48
CA LYS A 3 10.36 2.03 -10.63
C LYS A 3 9.60 2.43 -9.37
N TRP A 4 8.41 2.98 -9.56
CA TRP A 4 7.51 3.36 -8.48
C TRP A 4 6.31 2.42 -8.47
N ILE A 5 5.99 1.89 -7.30
CA ILE A 5 4.86 1.00 -7.13
C ILE A 5 3.79 1.74 -6.35
N GLU A 6 2.62 1.92 -6.97
CA GLU A 6 1.41 2.29 -6.28
C GLU A 6 0.86 1.07 -5.54
N TRP A 7 0.82 1.17 -4.21
CA TRP A 7 0.20 0.18 -3.34
C TRP A 7 -1.19 0.62 -2.93
N MET A 8 -2.15 -0.29 -2.95
CA MET A 8 -3.53 -0.03 -2.54
C MET A 8 -3.97 -1.00 -1.44
N CYS A 9 -4.60 -0.51 -0.39
CA CYS A 9 -5.21 -1.36 0.62
C CYS A 9 -6.54 -1.90 0.08
N THR A 10 -6.71 -3.22 -0.01
CA THR A 10 -7.94 -3.83 -0.51
C THR A 10 -9.14 -3.68 0.43
N VAL A 11 -8.90 -3.33 1.70
CA VAL A 11 -9.97 -3.24 2.70
C VAL A 11 -10.52 -1.81 2.83
N CYS A 12 -9.65 -0.80 2.88
CA CYS A 12 -10.10 0.59 3.01
C CYS A 12 -9.96 1.43 1.74
N GLY A 13 -9.29 0.92 0.71
CA GLY A 13 -9.03 1.66 -0.53
C GLY A 13 -7.91 2.69 -0.42
N ALA A 14 -7.19 2.79 0.70
CA ALA A 14 -6.05 3.70 0.83
C ALA A 14 -4.99 3.40 -0.24
N LYS A 15 -4.34 4.44 -0.79
CA LYS A 15 -3.29 4.31 -1.81
C LYS A 15 -2.00 4.97 -1.34
N LYS A 16 -0.86 4.35 -1.62
CA LYS A 16 0.48 4.86 -1.31
C LYS A 16 1.46 4.50 -2.41
N ILE A 17 2.13 5.50 -2.97
CA ILE A 17 3.19 5.28 -3.94
C ILE A 17 4.52 5.15 -3.19
N ARG A 18 5.28 4.09 -3.48
CA ARG A 18 6.63 3.89 -2.94
C ARG A 18 7.56 3.42 -4.04
N ASN A 19 8.83 3.80 -3.94
CA ASN A 19 9.86 3.26 -4.82
C ASN A 19 9.97 1.73 -4.62
N GLU A 20 10.22 0.98 -5.69
CA GLU A 20 10.35 -0.49 -5.62
C GLU A 20 11.38 -0.94 -4.60
N ASN A 21 12.49 -0.19 -4.46
CA ASN A 21 13.58 -0.51 -3.55
C ASN A 21 13.19 -0.37 -2.08
N VAL A 22 12.18 0.46 -1.78
CA VAL A 22 11.66 0.65 -0.41
C VAL A 22 10.60 -0.40 -0.05
N GLY A 23 10.01 -1.08 -1.05
CA GLY A 23 9.05 -2.16 -0.85
C GLY A 23 7.67 -1.71 -0.37
N ARG A 24 7.00 -2.58 0.38
CA ARG A 24 5.59 -2.43 0.78
C ARG A 24 5.42 -1.33 1.84
N PRO A 25 4.35 -0.52 1.81
CA PRO A 25 4.11 0.50 2.82
C PRO A 25 3.86 -0.13 4.19
N MET A 26 4.13 0.63 5.26
CA MET A 26 3.80 0.17 6.61
C MET A 26 2.31 -0.13 6.73
N PRO A 27 1.93 -1.29 7.28
CA PRO A 27 0.54 -1.71 7.37
C PRO A 27 -0.30 -0.81 8.27
N GLY A 28 0.29 -0.08 9.24
CA GLY A 28 -0.44 0.86 10.09
C GLY A 28 -1.72 0.28 10.69
N ARG A 29 -2.69 1.15 11.02
CA ARG A 29 -4.02 0.76 11.50
C ARG A 29 -5.06 1.10 10.44
N CYS A 30 -5.78 0.09 9.95
CA CYS A 30 -6.83 0.28 8.96
C CYS A 30 -8.18 0.46 9.65
N SER A 31 -8.71 1.69 9.62
CA SER A 31 -10.00 2.02 10.26
C SER A 31 -11.17 1.18 9.72
N ARG A 32 -11.12 0.82 8.42
CA ARG A 32 -12.17 0.03 7.75
C ARG A 32 -12.01 -1.48 7.97
N ASN A 33 -10.86 -1.95 8.47
CA ASN A 33 -10.60 -3.36 8.78
C ASN A 33 -10.80 -3.66 10.28
N ASN A 34 -11.72 -2.96 10.94
CA ASN A 34 -11.95 -3.08 12.38
C ASN A 34 -10.65 -2.88 13.22
N GLY A 35 -9.83 -1.92 12.81
CA GLY A 35 -8.55 -1.62 13.47
C GLY A 35 -7.41 -2.60 13.19
N LYS A 36 -7.60 -3.62 12.36
CA LYS A 36 -6.52 -4.50 11.88
C LYS A 36 -5.58 -3.76 10.92
N PRO A 37 -4.38 -4.27 10.64
CA PRO A 37 -3.46 -3.67 9.68
C PRO A 37 -4.03 -3.53 8.26
N HIS A 38 -3.52 -2.54 7.51
CA HIS A 38 -3.80 -2.38 6.08
C HIS A 38 -3.25 -3.58 5.30
N ARG A 39 -4.07 -4.07 4.37
CA ARG A 39 -3.72 -5.15 3.44
C ARG A 39 -3.31 -4.55 2.10
N TRP A 40 -2.07 -4.06 2.03
CA TRP A 40 -1.51 -3.40 0.83
C TRP A 40 -1.31 -4.38 -0.32
N VAL A 41 -1.87 -4.19 -1.50
CA VAL A 41 -1.53 -4.96 -2.71
C VAL A 41 -0.87 -4.03 -3.72
N LYS A 42 -0.05 -4.58 -4.63
CA LYS A 42 0.47 -3.79 -5.75
C LYS A 42 -0.70 -3.46 -6.66
N ASN A 43 -0.92 -2.17 -6.90
CA ASN A 43 -1.98 -1.68 -7.77
C ASN A 43 -1.46 -1.38 -9.17
N ARG A 44 -0.42 -0.55 -9.25
CA ARG A 44 0.23 -0.14 -10.51
C ARG A 44 1.72 0.05 -10.32
N GLU A 45 2.47 -0.17 -11.38
CA GLU A 45 3.91 0.08 -11.45
C GLU A 45 4.13 1.21 -12.48
N HIS A 46 5.03 2.13 -12.15
CA HIS A 46 5.37 3.34 -12.89
C HIS A 46 6.88 3.40 -13.13
#